data_AF-A0A847MAE4-F1
#
_entry.id   AF-A0A847MAE4-F1
#
_cell.length_a   1.000
_cell.length_b   1.000
_cell.length_c   1.000
_cell.angle_alpha   90.00
_cell.angle_beta   90.00
_cell.angle_gamma   90.00
#
_symmetry.space_group_name_H-M   'P 1'
#
loop_
_entity.id
_entity.type
_entity.pdbx_description
1 polymer ?
#
loop_
_entity_poly.entity_id
_entity_poly.type
_entity_poly.pdbx_seq_one_letter_code
_entity_poly.pdbx_strand_id
1 'polypeptide(L)'
;MRRQWADLLQQYVESGGTLIIENVPGWYTDLTGEPLNEWEKVTGDAAPGTVKFAELSGIRFRHSPRGAVTKIHMVDEHPLTEGMEEPGQWFDIPWPGGPTSYAYLAYPVTVGSAQVLIEAEQEACPYDGVAYVRRGTINGVYPLLTVNQIGRGMVIRHYADVSLTTALGPERFDRFCANLVKFVRTRYNSSRTD
;
A
#
# COMPACT_ATOMS: atom_id res chain seq x y z
N MET A 1 1.39 0.02 20.15
CA MET A 1 2.40 -0.99 19.72
C MET A 1 3.62 -0.87 20.63
N ARG A 2 4.19 -1.96 21.17
CA ARG A 2 5.41 -1.82 22.02
C ARG A 2 6.53 -1.24 21.14
N ARG A 3 7.23 -0.19 21.61
CA ARG A 3 8.25 0.57 20.84
C ARG A 3 9.31 -0.32 20.16
N GLN A 4 9.55 -1.53 20.67
CA GLN A 4 10.58 -2.46 20.21
C GLN A 4 10.21 -3.27 18.94
N TRP A 5 8.93 -3.35 18.55
CA TRP A 5 8.54 -4.22 17.43
C TRP A 5 9.09 -3.74 16.08
N ALA A 6 9.10 -2.44 15.84
CA ALA A 6 9.55 -1.90 14.57
C ALA A 6 11.06 -2.13 14.37
N ASP A 7 11.85 -2.02 15.45
CA ASP A 7 13.28 -2.32 15.43
C ASP A 7 13.54 -3.82 15.21
N LEU A 8 12.76 -4.70 15.84
CA LEU A 8 12.85 -6.14 15.61
C LEU A 8 12.50 -6.53 14.16
N LEU A 9 11.46 -5.91 13.59
CA LEU A 9 11.08 -6.12 12.19
C LEU A 9 12.15 -5.59 11.24
N GLN A 10 12.76 -4.44 11.55
CA GLN A 10 13.90 -3.94 10.80
C GLN A 10 15.06 -4.94 10.82
N GLN A 11 15.46 -5.42 11.99
CA GLN A 11 16.52 -6.43 12.13
C GLN A 11 16.19 -7.72 11.36
N TYR A 12 14.93 -8.16 11.42
CA TYR A 12 14.47 -9.32 10.66
C TYR A 12 14.67 -9.12 9.15
N VAL A 13 14.25 -7.97 8.61
CA VAL A 13 14.40 -7.67 7.18
C VAL A 13 15.88 -7.52 6.81
N GLU A 14 16.66 -6.75 7.56
CA GLU A 14 18.10 -6.58 7.31
C GLU A 14 18.86 -7.91 7.27
N SER A 15 18.42 -8.87 8.09
CA SER A 15 18.99 -10.22 8.17
C SER A 15 18.62 -11.15 7.00
N GLY A 16 17.77 -10.72 6.07
CA GLY A 16 17.31 -11.52 4.93
C GLY A 16 15.82 -11.82 4.92
N GLY A 17 15.08 -11.41 5.96
CA GLY A 17 13.65 -11.60 6.07
C GLY A 17 12.86 -10.90 4.96
N THR A 18 11.71 -11.48 4.62
CA THR A 18 10.72 -10.82 3.75
C THR A 18 9.52 -10.42 4.60
N LEU A 19 9.25 -9.13 4.69
CA LEU A 19 8.12 -8.58 5.43
C LEU A 19 7.03 -8.15 4.44
N ILE A 20 5.81 -8.66 4.62
CA ILE A 20 4.64 -8.25 3.85
C ILE A 20 3.80 -7.33 4.74
N ILE A 21 3.54 -6.11 4.28
CA ILE A 21 2.77 -5.11 5.02
C ILE A 21 1.50 -4.81 4.24
N GLU A 22 0.37 -5.25 4.80
CA GLU A 22 -0.96 -5.05 4.21
C GLU A 22 -1.60 -3.76 4.70
N ASN A 23 -1.37 -3.41 5.97
CA ASN A 23 -1.86 -2.21 6.62
C ASN A 23 -0.82 -1.68 7.62
N VAL A 24 -0.71 -0.36 7.76
CA VAL A 24 0.19 0.27 8.73
C VAL A 24 -0.61 0.61 9.99
N PRO A 25 -0.32 0.01 11.15
CA PRO A 25 -1.15 0.21 12.34
C PRO A 25 -1.00 1.63 12.90
N GLY A 26 -2.13 2.28 13.22
CA GLY A 26 -2.18 3.67 13.69
C GLY A 26 -2.80 4.64 12.70
N TRP A 27 -3.16 4.16 11.51
CA TRP A 27 -3.81 4.91 10.44
C TRP A 27 -5.34 4.78 10.49
N TYR A 28 -5.99 5.75 11.13
CA TYR A 28 -7.46 5.73 11.31
C TYR A 28 -8.16 7.07 11.09
N THR A 29 -7.44 8.14 10.75
CA THR A 29 -8.00 9.49 10.80
C THR A 29 -8.25 10.05 9.42
N ASP A 30 -9.48 9.89 8.91
CA ASP A 30 -10.06 10.78 7.89
C ASP A 30 -10.56 12.09 8.53
N LEU A 31 -9.85 12.57 9.57
CA LEU A 31 -10.26 13.76 10.30
C LEU A 31 -10.07 14.98 9.41
N THR A 32 -11.20 15.61 9.13
CA THR A 32 -11.37 16.79 8.31
C THR A 32 -10.62 17.98 8.92
N GLY A 33 -9.41 18.27 8.43
CA GLY A 33 -8.81 19.61 8.45
C GLY A 33 -8.59 20.29 9.81
N GLU A 34 -8.86 19.64 10.94
CA GLU A 34 -8.54 20.16 12.27
C GLU A 34 -7.09 19.80 12.64
N PRO A 35 -6.36 20.71 13.33
CA PRO A 35 -5.02 20.42 13.79
C PRO A 35 -5.05 19.21 14.74
N LEU A 36 -4.22 18.21 14.44
CA LEU A 36 -4.13 16.98 15.21
C LEU A 36 -3.97 17.27 16.71
N ASN A 37 -4.86 16.75 17.55
CA ASN A 37 -4.78 16.92 18.99
C ASN A 37 -3.56 16.16 19.57
N GLU A 38 -3.19 16.40 20.84
CA GLU A 38 -2.02 15.74 21.45
C GLU A 38 -2.12 14.21 21.51
N TRP A 39 -3.33 13.66 21.42
CA TRP A 39 -3.57 12.21 21.41
C TRP A 39 -3.27 11.60 20.02
N GLU A 40 -3.55 12.33 18.95
CA GLU A 40 -3.26 11.95 17.56
C GLU A 40 -1.76 12.05 17.19
N LYS A 41 -0.98 12.86 17.93
CA LYS A 41 0.50 12.82 17.80
C LYS A 41 1.07 11.44 18.15
N VAL A 42 0.36 10.66 18.96
CA VAL A 42 0.73 9.28 19.34
C VAL A 42 -0.03 8.21 18.53
N THR A 43 -1.08 8.60 17.80
CA THR A 43 -1.92 7.74 16.95
C THR A 43 -2.26 8.47 15.64
N GLY A 44 -1.56 8.16 14.55
CA GLY A 44 -1.77 8.83 13.26
C GLY A 44 -0.53 8.78 12.37
N ASP A 45 -0.50 9.62 11.33
CA ASP A 45 0.60 9.72 10.35
C ASP A 45 1.96 10.03 10.98
N ALA A 46 1.94 10.88 12.02
CA ALA A 46 3.14 11.30 12.74
C ALA A 46 3.52 10.38 13.91
N ALA A 47 2.72 9.36 14.19
CA ALA A 47 3.02 8.45 15.29
C ALA A 47 4.34 7.72 15.01
N PRO A 48 5.25 7.58 16.00
CA PRO A 48 6.57 6.99 15.78
C PRO A 48 6.55 5.60 15.13
N GLY A 49 5.54 4.77 15.45
CA GLY A 49 5.36 3.48 14.81
C GLY A 49 5.03 3.60 13.31
N THR A 50 4.07 4.45 12.97
CA THR A 50 3.65 4.74 11.59
C THR A 50 4.81 5.23 10.73
N VAL A 51 5.57 6.21 11.24
CA VAL A 51 6.74 6.76 10.56
C VAL A 51 7.78 5.67 10.31
N LYS A 52 8.06 4.84 11.32
CA LYS A 52 9.03 3.75 11.20
C LYS A 52 8.62 2.70 10.16
N PHE A 53 7.32 2.36 10.07
CA PHE A 53 6.82 1.46 9.03
C PHE A 53 6.84 2.10 7.64
N ALA A 54 6.60 3.41 7.54
CA ALA A 54 6.73 4.15 6.28
C ALA A 54 8.18 4.11 5.77
N GLU A 55 9.13 4.41 6.66
CA GLU A 55 10.58 4.33 6.38
C GLU A 55 10.98 2.94 5.94
N LEU A 56 10.57 1.90 6.68
CA LEU A 56 10.86 0.51 6.34
C LEU A 56 10.23 0.10 4.99
N SER A 57 9.07 0.66 4.67
CA SER A 57 8.41 0.46 3.38
C SER A 57 8.99 1.31 2.24
N GLY A 58 9.96 2.19 2.51
CA GLY A 58 10.61 3.05 1.53
C GLY A 58 9.71 4.14 0.97
N ILE A 59 8.75 4.63 1.76
CA ILE A 59 7.76 5.64 1.34
C ILE A 59 7.66 6.80 2.32
N ARG A 60 6.95 7.84 1.91
CA ARG A 60 6.50 8.94 2.77
C ARG A 60 5.01 9.14 2.61
N PHE A 61 4.34 9.34 3.73
CA PHE A 61 2.92 9.61 3.74
C PHE A 61 2.61 11.06 3.37
N ARG A 62 1.49 11.25 2.70
CA ARG A 62 0.91 12.56 2.44
C ARG A 62 -0.38 12.64 3.23
N HIS A 63 -0.51 13.67 4.07
CA HIS A 63 -1.80 13.98 4.68
C HIS A 63 -2.75 14.46 3.57
N SER A 64 -3.53 13.53 3.05
CA SER A 64 -4.56 13.77 2.04
C SER A 64 -5.62 12.70 2.21
N PRO A 65 -6.91 13.05 2.08
CA PRO A 65 -8.00 12.09 2.25
C PRO A 65 -7.81 10.92 1.30
N ARG A 66 -8.18 9.72 1.78
CA ARG A 66 -8.16 8.49 0.99
C ARG A 66 -8.92 8.70 -0.32
N GLY A 67 -8.39 8.13 -1.39
CA GLY A 67 -9.05 8.14 -2.69
C GLY A 67 -9.57 6.75 -3.05
N ALA A 68 -10.67 6.68 -3.79
CA ALA A 68 -11.07 5.40 -4.39
C ALA A 68 -10.21 5.13 -5.62
N VAL A 69 -9.62 3.93 -5.69
CA VAL A 69 -8.89 3.48 -6.87
C VAL A 69 -9.86 3.36 -8.04
N THR A 70 -9.58 4.09 -9.12
CA THR A 70 -10.36 4.08 -10.36
C THR A 70 -9.68 3.32 -11.47
N LYS A 71 -8.34 3.41 -11.54
CA LYS A 71 -7.51 2.69 -12.50
C LYS A 71 -6.22 2.26 -11.86
N ILE A 72 -5.60 1.24 -12.44
CA ILE A 72 -4.25 0.81 -12.09
C ILE A 72 -3.40 0.65 -13.34
N HIS A 73 -2.09 0.71 -13.18
CA HIS A 73 -1.17 0.11 -14.15
C HIS A 73 0.04 -0.49 -13.46
N MET A 74 0.63 -1.45 -14.15
CA MET A 74 1.92 -2.02 -13.78
C MET A 74 3.00 -1.05 -14.25
N VAL A 75 3.95 -0.73 -13.38
CA VAL A 75 4.99 0.26 -13.67
C VAL A 75 6.11 -0.34 -14.50
N ASP A 76 6.53 -1.56 -14.12
CA ASP A 76 7.65 -2.26 -14.73
C ASP A 76 7.44 -3.78 -14.62
N GLU A 77 8.25 -4.54 -15.37
CA GLU A 77 8.31 -5.99 -15.25
C GLU A 77 8.87 -6.38 -13.88
N HIS A 78 8.12 -7.21 -13.15
CA HIS A 78 8.57 -7.74 -11.88
C HIS A 78 7.96 -9.12 -11.63
N PRO A 79 8.69 -10.07 -11.00
CA PRO A 79 8.14 -11.40 -10.71
C PRO A 79 6.83 -11.40 -9.91
N LEU A 80 6.57 -10.34 -9.11
CA LEU A 80 5.32 -10.18 -8.36
C LEU A 80 4.13 -9.79 -9.24
N THR A 81 4.36 -9.10 -10.36
CA THR A 81 3.33 -8.64 -11.30
C THR A 81 3.28 -9.48 -12.58
N GLU A 82 4.12 -10.51 -12.68
CA GLU A 82 4.19 -11.45 -13.81
C GLU A 82 2.80 -12.00 -14.18
N GLY A 83 2.40 -11.82 -15.44
CA GLY A 83 1.13 -12.34 -15.97
C GLY A 83 -0.13 -11.68 -15.41
N MET A 84 -0.02 -10.47 -14.83
CA MET A 84 -1.18 -9.62 -14.56
C MET A 84 -1.57 -8.87 -15.81
N GLU A 85 -0.69 -7.99 -16.29
CA GLU A 85 -0.89 -7.14 -17.46
C GLU A 85 0.46 -6.61 -17.97
N GLU A 86 0.47 -6.04 -19.17
CA GLU A 86 1.64 -5.34 -19.73
C GLU A 86 1.96 -4.05 -18.94
N PRO A 87 3.25 -3.80 -18.62
CA PRO A 87 3.67 -2.54 -18.01
C PRO A 87 3.30 -1.31 -18.84
N GLY A 88 2.90 -0.24 -18.15
CA GLY A 88 2.51 1.04 -18.74
C GLY A 88 1.08 1.14 -19.26
N GLN A 89 0.35 0.02 -19.36
CA GLN A 89 -1.06 0.04 -19.76
C GLN A 89 -1.98 0.31 -18.54
N TRP A 90 -2.89 1.27 -18.70
CA TRP A 90 -3.91 1.59 -17.69
C TRP A 90 -5.14 0.70 -17.82
N PHE A 91 -5.64 0.24 -16.68
CA PHE A 91 -6.80 -0.64 -16.56
C PHE A 91 -7.81 -0.06 -15.59
N ASP A 92 -9.07 0.00 -16.01
CA ASP A 92 -10.16 0.44 -15.15
C ASP A 92 -10.47 -0.60 -14.07
N ILE A 93 -10.74 -0.11 -12.86
CA ILE A 93 -11.26 -0.90 -11.75
C ILE A 93 -12.78 -0.73 -11.72
N PRO A 94 -13.56 -1.77 -12.04
CA PRO A 94 -15.00 -1.65 -12.16
C PRO A 94 -15.64 -1.24 -10.84
N TRP A 95 -16.44 -0.17 -10.89
CA TRP A 95 -17.32 0.23 -9.79
C TRP A 95 -18.76 -0.13 -10.15
N PRO A 96 -19.41 -1.05 -9.42
CA PRO A 96 -20.78 -1.47 -9.71
C PRO A 96 -21.82 -0.39 -9.39
N GLY A 97 -21.41 0.80 -8.93
CA GLY A 97 -22.28 1.80 -8.35
C GLY A 97 -22.60 1.48 -6.88
N GLY A 98 -23.23 2.44 -6.20
CA GLY A 98 -23.65 2.28 -4.81
C GLY A 98 -23.33 3.48 -3.94
N PRO A 99 -23.83 3.49 -2.69
CA PRO A 99 -23.73 4.64 -1.80
C PRO A 99 -22.32 4.83 -1.20
N THR A 100 -21.45 3.83 -1.29
CA THR A 100 -20.12 3.88 -0.69
C THR A 100 -19.05 3.28 -1.61
N SER A 101 -17.87 3.90 -1.59
CA SER A 101 -16.65 3.43 -2.26
C SER A 101 -15.63 2.86 -1.27
N TYR A 102 -16.06 2.54 -0.05
CA TYR A 102 -15.18 2.11 1.05
C TYR A 102 -14.21 0.98 0.67
N ALA A 103 -14.68 -0.06 -0.04
CA ALA A 103 -13.83 -1.18 -0.46
C ALA A 103 -12.72 -0.80 -1.46
N TYR A 104 -12.86 0.34 -2.14
CA TYR A 104 -11.93 0.84 -3.16
C TYR A 104 -10.89 1.82 -2.59
N LEU A 105 -10.98 2.17 -1.30
CA LEU A 105 -10.12 3.18 -0.72
C LEU A 105 -8.67 2.72 -0.69
N ALA A 106 -7.78 3.63 -1.09
CA ALA A 106 -6.35 3.52 -0.91
C ALA A 106 -5.79 4.83 -0.36
N TYR A 107 -4.63 4.73 0.29
CA TYR A 107 -3.95 5.91 0.82
C TYR A 107 -3.08 6.57 -0.25
N PRO A 108 -3.11 7.91 -0.37
CA PRO A 108 -2.15 8.63 -1.18
C PRO A 108 -0.78 8.64 -0.49
N VAL A 109 0.22 8.10 -1.15
CA VAL A 109 1.60 8.05 -0.65
C VAL A 109 2.59 8.52 -1.70
N THR A 110 3.80 8.85 -1.25
CA THR A 110 4.92 9.17 -2.14
C THR A 110 6.05 8.19 -1.92
N VAL A 111 6.82 7.92 -2.96
CA VAL A 111 7.97 7.01 -2.89
C VAL A 111 9.20 7.74 -2.38
N GLY A 112 9.93 7.06 -1.49
CA GLY A 112 11.29 7.41 -1.11
C GLY A 112 12.27 6.51 -1.84
N SER A 113 12.57 5.35 -1.25
CA SER A 113 13.54 4.37 -1.77
C SER A 113 12.91 3.14 -2.42
N ALA A 114 11.59 2.96 -2.27
CA ALA A 114 10.92 1.77 -2.77
C ALA A 114 10.81 1.77 -4.31
N GLN A 115 10.88 0.60 -4.91
CA GLN A 115 10.41 0.38 -6.28
C GLN A 115 8.88 0.32 -6.26
N VAL A 116 8.23 1.05 -7.17
CA VAL A 116 6.79 0.94 -7.41
C VAL A 116 6.55 -0.16 -8.43
N LEU A 117 5.65 -1.08 -8.11
CA LEU A 117 5.23 -2.15 -9.03
C LEU A 117 3.89 -1.86 -9.66
N ILE A 118 2.97 -1.27 -8.89
CA ILE A 118 1.64 -0.90 -9.36
C ILE A 118 1.34 0.51 -8.87
N GLU A 119 0.93 1.39 -9.79
CA GLU A 119 0.34 2.69 -9.48
C GLU A 119 -1.18 2.63 -9.65
N ALA A 120 -1.87 3.48 -8.90
CA ALA A 120 -3.31 3.62 -8.92
C ALA A 120 -3.70 5.09 -9.14
N GLU A 121 -4.55 5.32 -10.13
CA GLU A 121 -5.32 6.55 -10.25
C GLU A 121 -6.38 6.54 -9.15
N GLN A 122 -6.46 7.63 -8.39
CA GLN A 122 -7.37 7.77 -7.28
C GLN A 122 -8.34 8.94 -7.51
N GLU A 123 -9.61 8.69 -7.26
CA GLU A 123 -10.66 9.71 -7.21
C GLU A 123 -10.89 10.18 -5.78
N ALA A 124 -11.10 11.48 -5.60
CA ALA A 124 -11.45 12.04 -4.31
C ALA A 124 -12.74 11.43 -3.75
N CYS A 125 -12.64 10.81 -2.59
CA CYS A 125 -13.75 10.17 -1.87
C CYS A 125 -13.81 10.66 -0.42
N PRO A 126 -14.22 11.90 -0.16
CA PRO A 126 -14.38 12.38 1.21
C PRO A 126 -15.46 11.58 1.95
N TYR A 127 -15.26 11.38 3.25
CA TYR A 127 -16.30 10.88 4.14
C TYR A 127 -17.35 11.98 4.38
N ASP A 128 -18.63 11.69 4.14
CA ASP A 128 -19.72 12.66 4.29
C ASP A 128 -20.45 12.58 5.65
N GLY A 129 -19.95 11.76 6.58
CA GLY A 129 -20.61 11.44 7.85
C GLY A 129 -21.35 10.11 7.84
N VAL A 130 -21.57 9.51 6.67
CA VAL A 130 -22.26 8.21 6.50
C VAL A 130 -21.43 7.25 5.64
N ALA A 131 -20.84 7.74 4.55
CA ALA A 131 -20.12 6.93 3.56
C ALA A 131 -18.98 7.71 2.89
N TYR A 132 -18.10 6.97 2.21
CA TYR A 132 -17.09 7.55 1.32
C TYR A 132 -17.67 7.64 -0.08
N VAL A 133 -17.87 8.86 -0.57
CA VAL A 133 -18.62 9.12 -1.80
C VAL A 133 -17.71 9.72 -2.86
N ARG A 134 -17.69 9.07 -4.03
CA ARG A 134 -17.02 9.52 -5.26
C ARG A 134 -17.51 10.89 -5.71
N ARG A 135 -16.57 11.79 -6.05
CA ARG A 135 -16.83 13.19 -6.46
C ARG A 135 -16.63 13.45 -7.96
N GLY A 136 -16.24 12.44 -8.72
CA GLY A 136 -15.89 12.54 -10.15
C GLY A 136 -14.59 13.32 -10.42
N THR A 137 -13.79 13.61 -9.40
CA THR A 137 -12.54 14.37 -9.54
C THR A 137 -11.34 13.50 -9.14
N ILE A 138 -10.44 13.28 -10.08
CA ILE A 138 -9.17 12.57 -9.83
C ILE A 138 -8.26 13.45 -8.95
N ASN A 139 -7.77 12.90 -7.85
CA ASN A 139 -6.91 13.60 -6.89
C ASN A 139 -5.42 13.22 -7.03
N GLY A 140 -5.09 12.27 -7.89
CA GLY A 140 -3.72 11.95 -8.28
C GLY A 140 -3.51 10.50 -8.69
N VAL A 141 -2.25 10.18 -8.99
CA VAL A 141 -1.75 8.82 -9.18
C VAL A 141 -0.78 8.54 -8.06
N TYR A 142 -0.98 7.42 -7.38
CA TYR A 142 -0.19 7.04 -6.20
C TYR A 142 0.21 5.57 -6.24
N PRO A 143 1.35 5.19 -5.65
CA PRO A 143 1.75 3.80 -5.51
C PRO A 143 0.67 2.99 -4.80
N LEU A 144 0.27 1.85 -5.39
CA LEU A 144 -0.60 0.86 -4.77
C LEU A 144 0.19 -0.34 -4.25
N LEU A 145 1.21 -0.80 -4.98
CA LEU A 145 2.09 -1.90 -4.59
C LEU A 145 3.54 -1.47 -4.71
N THR A 146 4.32 -1.63 -3.64
CA THR A 146 5.74 -1.27 -3.60
C THR A 146 6.60 -2.39 -3.04
N VAL A 147 7.88 -2.38 -3.42
CA VAL A 147 8.93 -3.25 -2.87
C VAL A 147 10.11 -2.38 -2.44
N ASN A 148 10.60 -2.58 -1.22
CA ASN A 148 11.78 -1.90 -0.70
C ASN A 148 12.83 -2.92 -0.28
N GLN A 149 14.00 -2.90 -0.95
CA GLN A 149 15.12 -3.77 -0.61
C GLN A 149 15.91 -3.16 0.57
N ILE A 150 16.09 -3.92 1.65
CA ILE A 150 16.82 -3.46 2.84
C ILE A 150 17.85 -4.52 3.22
N GLY A 151 19.12 -4.18 3.06
CA GLY A 151 20.22 -5.14 3.23
C GLY A 151 19.96 -6.39 2.39
N ARG A 152 19.91 -7.56 3.04
CA ARG A 152 19.67 -8.85 2.39
C ARG A 152 18.18 -9.22 2.30
N GLY A 153 17.28 -8.49 2.93
CA GLY A 153 15.84 -8.78 2.90
C GLY A 153 15.04 -7.72 2.16
N MET A 154 13.73 -7.76 2.29
CA MET A 154 12.85 -6.83 1.60
C MET A 154 11.52 -6.64 2.31
N VAL A 155 10.87 -5.53 1.98
CA VAL A 155 9.50 -5.22 2.36
C VAL A 155 8.64 -5.17 1.11
N ILE A 156 7.55 -5.93 1.09
CA ILE A 156 6.52 -5.92 0.04
C ILE A 156 5.27 -5.31 0.67
N ARG A 157 4.64 -4.35 -0.01
CA ARG A 157 3.64 -3.51 0.65
C ARG A 157 2.50 -3.07 -0.27
N HIS A 158 1.24 -3.16 0.18
CA HIS A 158 0.06 -2.76 -0.64
C HIS A 158 -0.91 -1.76 0.04
N TYR A 159 -1.35 -0.70 -0.67
CA TYR A 159 -1.99 0.51 -0.10
C TYR A 159 -3.52 0.51 -0.10
N ALA A 160 -4.15 -0.62 -0.44
CA ALA A 160 -5.58 -0.77 -0.25
C ALA A 160 -5.91 -0.74 1.25
N ASP A 161 -6.71 0.24 1.66
CA ASP A 161 -7.11 0.45 3.06
C ASP A 161 -8.05 -0.67 3.52
N VAL A 162 -8.92 -1.13 2.61
CA VAL A 162 -9.98 -2.08 2.93
C VAL A 162 -9.82 -3.40 2.19
N SER A 163 -9.65 -3.38 0.87
CA SER A 163 -9.60 -4.61 0.07
C SER A 163 -8.69 -4.46 -1.13
N LEU A 164 -7.52 -5.10 -1.07
CA LEU A 164 -6.62 -5.15 -2.22
C LEU A 164 -7.27 -5.89 -3.40
N THR A 165 -8.03 -6.94 -3.12
CA THR A 165 -8.79 -7.68 -4.14
C THR A 165 -9.73 -6.76 -4.92
N THR A 166 -10.39 -5.82 -4.24
CA THR A 166 -11.25 -4.83 -4.89
C THR A 166 -10.44 -3.80 -5.67
N ALA A 167 -9.35 -3.29 -5.08
CA ALA A 167 -8.49 -2.28 -5.71
C ALA A 167 -7.68 -2.79 -6.91
N LEU A 168 -7.37 -4.09 -7.00
CA LEU A 168 -6.69 -4.72 -8.13
C LEU A 168 -7.62 -5.42 -9.12
N GLY A 169 -8.82 -5.80 -8.66
CA GLY A 169 -9.66 -6.80 -9.30
C GLY A 169 -9.29 -8.24 -8.90
N PRO A 170 -10.26 -9.16 -8.85
CA PRO A 170 -10.07 -10.50 -8.28
C PRO A 170 -9.01 -11.32 -9.01
N GLU A 171 -9.01 -11.32 -10.35
CA GLU A 171 -8.07 -12.11 -11.15
C GLU A 171 -6.61 -11.68 -10.93
N ARG A 172 -6.36 -10.36 -10.91
CA ARG A 172 -5.02 -9.81 -10.65
C ARG A 172 -4.58 -10.06 -9.22
N PHE A 173 -5.50 -10.00 -8.26
CA PHE A 173 -5.21 -10.32 -6.86
C PHE A 173 -4.84 -11.81 -6.68
N ASP A 174 -5.55 -12.72 -7.32
CA ASP A 174 -5.23 -14.16 -7.27
C ASP A 174 -3.85 -14.43 -7.90
N ARG A 175 -3.56 -13.78 -9.04
CA ARG A 175 -2.23 -13.81 -9.67
C ARG A 175 -1.15 -13.26 -8.73
N PHE A 176 -1.42 -12.13 -8.07
CA PHE A 176 -0.50 -11.51 -7.11
C PHE A 176 -0.17 -12.48 -5.98
N CYS A 177 -1.18 -13.12 -5.38
CA CYS A 177 -1.00 -14.08 -4.31
C CYS A 177 -0.13 -15.27 -4.75
N ALA A 178 -0.40 -15.82 -5.94
CA ALA A 178 0.40 -16.92 -6.50
C ALA A 178 1.86 -16.50 -6.74
N ASN A 179 2.08 -15.31 -7.33
CA ASN A 179 3.40 -14.76 -7.59
C ASN A 179 4.15 -14.46 -6.30
N LEU A 180 3.48 -13.92 -5.28
CA LEU A 180 4.04 -13.63 -3.96
C LEU A 180 4.55 -14.91 -3.29
N VAL A 181 3.75 -15.97 -3.27
CA VAL A 181 4.17 -17.28 -2.72
C VAL A 181 5.37 -17.84 -3.49
N LYS A 182 5.33 -17.81 -4.83
CA LYS A 182 6.44 -18.26 -5.70
C LYS A 182 7.70 -17.46 -5.41
N PHE A 183 7.59 -16.14 -5.37
CA PHE A 183 8.71 -15.21 -5.20
C PHE A 183 9.40 -15.38 -3.85
N VAL A 184 8.62 -15.39 -2.75
CA VAL A 184 9.14 -15.59 -1.39
C VAL A 184 9.82 -16.95 -1.26
N ARG A 185 9.23 -18.00 -1.82
CA ARG A 185 9.80 -19.35 -1.80
C ARG A 185 11.13 -19.44 -2.57
N THR A 186 11.19 -18.86 -3.77
CA THR A 186 12.42 -18.82 -4.57
C THR A 186 13.53 -18.11 -3.81
N ARG A 187 13.24 -16.94 -3.24
CA ARG A 187 14.21 -16.17 -2.44
C ARG A 187 14.72 -16.96 -1.24
N TYR A 188 13.83 -17.60 -0.49
CA TYR A 188 14.20 -18.45 0.64
C TYR A 188 15.17 -19.56 0.23
N ASN A 189 14.89 -20.24 -0.88
CA ASN A 189 15.75 -21.32 -1.36
C ASN A 189 17.12 -20.83 -1.83
N SER A 190 17.18 -19.71 -2.57
CA SER A 190 18.44 -19.11 -3.02
C SER A 190 19.32 -18.64 -1.85
N SER A 191 18.72 -18.13 -0.77
CA SER A 191 19.47 -17.69 0.41
C SER A 191 20.11 -18.82 1.23
N ARG A 192 19.81 -20.09 0.93
CA ARG A 192 20.37 -21.27 1.62
C ARG A 192 21.52 -21.94 0.85
N THR A 193 21.75 -21.52 -0.39
CA THR A 193 22.81 -22.06 -1.26
C THR A 193 24.09 -21.22 -1.26
N ASP A 194 24.07 -20.06 -0.59
CA ASP A 194 25.21 -19.18 -0.30
C ASP A 194 25.63 -19.31 1.17
#